data_AF-A0A3A9SMR2-F1
#
_entry.id   AF-A0A3A9SMR2-F1
#
_cell.length_a   1.000
_cell.length_b   1.000
_cell.length_c   1.000
_cell.angle_alpha   90.00
_cell.angle_beta   90.00
_cell.angle_gamma   90.00
#
_symmetry.space_group_name_H-M   'P 1'
#
loop_
_entity.id
_entity.type
_entity.pdbx_description
1 polymer ?
#
loop_
_entity_poly.entity_id
_entity_poly.type
_entity_poly.pdbx_seq_one_letter_code
_entity_poly.pdbx_strand_id
1 'polypeptide(L)'
;MTRKKILIPILIAAMALAFTACGPSDEKLAEAETARNLLVEAKTGAEETYLNITDESQKSALDELSEKEAQIEAMDFSKMNDKKIDEILPGINELTEKYQGIQGNLSDTLKTETEVKVEKEKHTELTVYFVNKTGLNLSKIVLHDLTQDSYSDNFIGDGVLLGDGYTLMGAALDIYADSSSWEFIVADEAGTDHILTCDSLKGISKENTPVELTYDPATGEGSAVLSH
;
A
#
# COMPACT_ATOMS: atom_id res chain seq x y z
N MET A 1 88.52 55.06 -14.68
CA MET A 1 87.83 54.17 -15.63
C MET A 1 86.46 53.80 -15.04
N THR A 2 85.37 54.12 -15.76
CA THR A 2 84.06 53.40 -15.85
C THR A 2 83.50 52.69 -14.60
N ARG A 3 82.24 52.78 -14.15
CA ARG A 3 80.92 53.16 -14.72
C ARG A 3 79.87 52.96 -13.58
N LYS A 4 78.82 53.82 -13.53
CA LYS A 4 77.35 53.52 -13.29
C LYS A 4 76.95 52.79 -11.97
N LYS A 5 75.79 52.95 -11.34
CA LYS A 5 74.53 53.73 -11.46
C LYS A 5 73.77 53.56 -10.12
N ILE A 6 72.83 54.46 -9.88
CA ILE A 6 71.91 54.65 -8.74
C ILE A 6 70.85 53.53 -8.63
N LEU A 7 70.29 53.30 -7.42
CA LEU A 7 68.86 53.02 -7.03
C LEU A 7 68.74 51.89 -5.98
N ILE A 8 68.48 52.22 -4.69
CA ILE A 8 67.18 52.26 -3.95
C ILE A 8 66.57 50.86 -3.68
N PRO A 9 66.23 50.54 -2.41
CA PRO A 9 65.82 49.20 -1.96
C PRO A 9 64.33 48.92 -2.24
N ILE A 10 63.99 47.71 -2.70
CA ILE A 10 62.60 47.25 -2.86
C ILE A 10 62.24 46.34 -1.70
N LEU A 11 61.64 46.99 -0.70
CA LEU A 11 60.62 46.43 0.18
C LEU A 11 59.38 46.11 -0.69
N ILE A 12 58.58 45.12 -0.27
CA ILE A 12 57.22 44.79 -0.76
C ILE A 12 57.17 43.77 -1.92
N ALA A 13 57.13 42.49 -1.57
CA ALA A 13 56.40 41.44 -2.30
C ALA A 13 56.19 40.20 -1.41
N ALA A 14 55.68 40.39 -0.18
CA ALA A 14 55.30 39.29 0.72
C ALA A 14 53.80 39.33 1.06
N MET A 15 52.96 39.75 0.11
CA MET A 15 51.51 39.92 0.32
C MET A 15 50.66 39.35 -0.84
N ALA A 16 51.16 38.32 -1.52
CA ALA A 16 50.41 37.58 -2.55
C ALA A 16 49.82 36.26 -2.02
N LEU A 17 49.83 36.04 -0.70
CA LEU A 17 49.13 34.94 -0.03
C LEU A 17 47.99 35.50 0.85
N ALA A 18 47.25 36.48 0.35
CA ALA A 18 45.85 36.61 0.74
C ALA A 18 45.07 35.61 -0.12
N PHE A 19 45.12 34.33 0.25
CA PHE A 19 43.98 33.47 -0.02
C PHE A 19 42.82 34.10 0.76
N THR A 20 42.11 35.02 0.13
CA THR A 20 40.80 35.44 0.60
C THR A 20 39.93 34.20 0.53
N ALA A 21 39.89 33.45 1.62
CA ALA A 21 38.70 32.72 1.99
C ALA A 21 37.60 33.78 2.23
N CYS A 22 37.10 34.38 1.15
CA CYS A 22 35.78 34.95 1.18
C CYS A 22 34.87 33.74 1.36
N GLY A 23 34.18 33.71 2.51
CA GLY A 23 33.06 32.81 2.73
C GLY A 23 31.98 33.04 1.67
N PRO A 24 30.85 32.34 1.76
CA PRO A 24 29.82 32.48 0.76
C PRO A 24 29.21 33.89 0.83
N SER A 25 28.66 34.36 -0.27
CA SER A 25 27.73 35.47 -0.26
C SER A 25 26.48 35.10 0.54
N ASP A 26 25.86 36.08 1.19
CA ASP A 26 24.62 35.87 1.97
C ASP A 26 23.51 35.25 1.10
N GLU A 27 23.45 35.63 -0.18
CA GLU A 27 22.51 35.08 -1.16
C GLU A 27 22.76 33.58 -1.40
N LYS A 28 24.03 33.19 -1.62
CA LYS A 28 24.38 31.77 -1.85
C LYS A 28 24.21 30.92 -0.61
N LEU A 29 24.50 31.47 0.57
CA LEU A 29 24.25 30.79 1.83
C LEU A 29 22.75 30.55 2.04
N ALA A 30 21.91 31.55 1.77
CA ALA A 30 20.46 31.42 1.88
C ALA A 30 19.88 30.42 0.87
N GLU A 31 20.39 30.40 -0.37
CA GLU A 31 20.00 29.42 -1.40
C GLU A 31 20.33 27.99 -0.95
N ALA A 32 21.54 27.75 -0.44
CA ALA A 32 21.97 26.44 0.03
C ALA A 32 21.16 25.94 1.23
N GLU A 33 20.89 26.80 2.22
CA GLU A 33 20.07 26.44 3.37
C GLU A 33 18.61 26.19 2.97
N THR A 34 18.07 26.94 2.00
CA THR A 34 16.73 26.68 1.46
C THR A 34 16.67 25.31 0.78
N ALA A 35 17.65 24.98 -0.06
CA ALA A 35 17.71 23.68 -0.73
C ALA A 35 17.84 22.53 0.27
N ARG A 36 18.64 22.70 1.35
CA ARG A 36 18.74 21.72 2.44
C ARG A 36 17.40 21.53 3.16
N ASN A 37 16.69 22.61 3.48
CA ASN A 37 15.40 22.48 4.17
C ASN A 37 14.38 21.73 3.29
N LEU A 38 14.34 22.02 1.99
CA LEU A 38 13.49 21.27 1.05
C LEU A 38 13.86 19.79 0.97
N LEU A 39 15.15 19.44 1.06
CA LEU A 39 15.60 18.05 1.14
C LEU A 39 15.08 17.37 2.41
N VAL A 40 15.19 18.02 3.57
CA VAL A 40 14.70 17.48 4.85
C VAL A 40 13.18 17.29 4.84
N GLU A 41 12.44 18.24 4.27
CA GLU A 41 11.00 18.13 4.10
C GLU A 41 10.63 16.95 3.17
N ALA A 42 11.32 16.81 2.03
CA ALA A 42 11.09 15.70 1.10
C ALA A 42 11.40 14.33 1.74
N LYS A 43 12.50 14.23 2.49
CA LYS A 43 12.86 13.04 3.27
C LYS A 43 11.77 12.69 4.27
N THR A 44 11.37 13.66 5.10
CA THR A 44 10.33 13.46 6.12
C THR A 44 9.03 12.99 5.48
N GLY A 45 8.59 13.62 4.39
CA GLY A 45 7.39 13.22 3.67
C GLY A 45 7.46 11.79 3.11
N ALA A 46 8.61 11.37 2.56
CA ALA A 46 8.79 10.01 2.07
C ALA A 46 8.81 8.98 3.20
N GLU A 47 9.55 9.24 4.27
CA GLU A 47 9.68 8.32 5.43
C GLU A 47 8.35 8.19 6.19
N GLU A 48 7.61 9.28 6.39
CA GLU A 48 6.28 9.24 7.01
C GLU A 48 5.28 8.44 6.17
N THR A 49 5.24 8.62 4.85
CA THR A 49 4.37 7.81 3.98
C THR A 49 4.78 6.34 4.02
N TYR A 50 6.09 6.05 4.02
CA TYR A 50 6.61 4.68 4.11
C TYR A 50 6.16 3.97 5.39
N LEU A 51 6.14 4.66 6.52
CA LEU A 51 5.68 4.09 7.80
C LEU A 51 4.18 3.74 7.82
N ASN A 52 3.39 4.26 6.88
CA ASN A 52 1.95 4.05 6.80
C ASN A 52 1.53 2.99 5.78
N ILE A 53 2.48 2.39 5.04
CA ILE A 53 2.19 1.32 4.08
C ILE A 53 2.78 -0.02 4.53
N THR A 54 2.28 -1.11 3.95
CA THR A 54 2.81 -2.46 4.19
C THR A 54 3.91 -2.89 3.21
N ASP A 55 4.02 -2.20 2.07
CA ASP A 55 5.03 -2.45 1.05
C ASP A 55 6.45 -2.00 1.48
N GLU A 56 7.38 -2.94 1.59
CA GLU A 56 8.77 -2.70 1.99
C GLU A 56 9.74 -2.47 0.80
N SER A 57 9.25 -2.48 -0.45
CA SER A 57 10.08 -2.46 -1.67
C SER A 57 10.97 -1.22 -1.80
N GLN A 58 10.56 -0.09 -1.22
CA GLN A 58 11.31 1.16 -1.27
C GLN A 58 12.30 1.32 -0.11
N LYS A 59 12.36 0.37 0.84
CA LYS A 59 13.22 0.49 2.02
C LYS A 59 14.69 0.71 1.66
N SER A 60 15.22 -0.11 0.77
CA SER A 60 16.64 0.00 0.37
C SER A 60 16.94 1.32 -0.33
N ALA A 61 16.01 1.84 -1.14
CA ALA A 61 16.17 3.13 -1.79
C ALA A 61 16.17 4.29 -0.79
N LEU A 62 15.29 4.25 0.22
CA LEU A 62 15.27 5.24 1.31
C LEU A 62 16.55 5.18 2.15
N ASP A 63 17.02 3.99 2.49
CA ASP A 63 18.26 3.79 3.25
C ASP A 63 19.47 4.37 2.48
N GLU A 64 19.58 4.12 1.17
CA GLU A 64 20.63 4.68 0.30
C GLU A 64 20.59 6.22 0.18
N LEU A 65 19.39 6.82 0.14
CA LEU A 65 19.24 8.27 0.12
C LEU A 65 19.62 8.89 1.46
N SER A 66 19.27 8.22 2.57
CA SER A 66 19.58 8.68 3.93
C SER A 66 21.10 8.77 4.16
N GLU A 67 21.87 7.82 3.63
CA GLU A 67 23.34 7.88 3.69
C GLU A 67 23.94 9.09 2.95
N LYS A 68 23.33 9.48 1.82
CA LYS A 68 23.78 10.63 1.02
C LYS A 68 23.32 11.95 1.62
N GLU A 69 22.14 11.98 2.22
CA GLU A 69 21.60 13.15 2.91
C GLU A 69 22.38 13.47 4.18
N ALA A 70 22.79 12.46 4.96
CA ALA A 70 23.66 12.65 6.13
C ALA A 70 24.98 13.36 5.78
N GLN A 71 25.49 13.17 4.56
CA GLN A 71 26.68 13.88 4.08
C GLN A 71 26.40 15.36 3.85
N ILE A 72 25.19 15.73 3.38
CA ILE A 72 24.76 17.11 3.14
C ILE A 72 24.42 17.82 4.47
N GLU A 73 23.77 17.13 5.41
CA GLU A 73 23.51 17.67 6.76
C GLU A 73 24.81 18.01 7.50
N ALA A 74 25.85 17.19 7.34
CA ALA A 74 27.15 17.43 7.96
C ALA A 74 27.92 18.61 7.33
N MET A 75 27.48 19.15 6.19
CA MET A 75 28.15 20.28 5.54
C MET A 75 27.89 21.58 6.28
N ASP A 76 28.93 22.40 6.44
CA ASP A 76 28.79 23.76 6.94
C ASP A 76 28.95 24.73 5.77
N PHE A 77 27.84 25.14 5.16
CA PHE A 77 27.84 26.03 3.99
C PHE A 77 28.50 27.39 4.29
N SER A 78 28.47 27.85 5.55
CA SER A 78 29.13 29.10 5.97
C SER A 78 30.66 29.06 5.82
N LYS A 79 31.25 27.86 5.78
CA LYS A 79 32.69 27.64 5.58
C LYS A 79 33.08 27.40 4.13
N MET A 80 32.13 27.46 3.20
CA MET A 80 32.36 27.24 1.77
C MET A 80 32.52 28.57 1.03
N ASN A 81 32.86 28.51 -0.25
CA ASN A 81 32.77 29.66 -1.13
C ASN A 81 31.64 29.44 -2.14
N ASP A 82 31.19 30.50 -2.80
CA ASP A 82 30.06 30.45 -3.74
C ASP A 82 30.23 29.35 -4.80
N LYS A 83 31.43 29.22 -5.36
CA LYS A 83 31.71 28.18 -6.36
C LYS A 83 31.47 26.77 -5.84
N LYS A 84 31.89 26.47 -4.60
CA LYS A 84 31.65 25.16 -3.98
C LYS A 84 30.17 24.94 -3.69
N ILE A 85 29.45 25.98 -3.27
CA ILE A 85 28.00 25.90 -3.07
C ILE A 85 27.31 25.58 -4.41
N ASP A 86 27.68 26.27 -5.48
CA ASP A 86 27.15 26.03 -6.84
C ASP A 86 27.45 24.61 -7.36
N GLU A 87 28.59 24.02 -6.96
CA GLU A 87 28.93 22.64 -7.30
C GLU A 87 28.09 21.60 -6.53
N ILE A 88 27.62 21.92 -5.33
CA ILE A 88 26.89 20.99 -4.44
C ILE A 88 25.37 21.09 -4.63
N LEU A 89 24.84 22.29 -4.88
CA LEU A 89 23.40 22.56 -5.05
C LEU A 89 22.68 21.59 -6.01
N PRO A 90 23.24 21.24 -7.20
CA PRO A 90 22.61 20.27 -8.09
C PRO A 90 22.41 18.90 -7.45
N GLY A 91 23.37 18.46 -6.61
CA GLY A 91 23.27 17.18 -5.89
C GLY A 91 22.21 17.20 -4.79
N ILE A 92 22.05 18.34 -4.09
CA ILE A 92 20.95 18.52 -3.12
C ILE A 92 19.61 18.43 -3.84
N ASN A 93 19.46 19.15 -4.95
CA ASN A 93 18.22 19.14 -5.74
C ASN A 93 17.90 17.76 -6.32
N GLU A 94 18.91 17.04 -6.83
CA GLU A 94 18.72 15.66 -7.32
C GLU A 94 18.28 14.71 -6.20
N LEU A 95 18.84 14.85 -4.99
CA LEU A 95 18.40 14.07 -3.83
C LEU A 95 16.95 14.41 -3.43
N THR A 96 16.61 15.69 -3.40
CA THR A 96 15.24 16.16 -3.12
C THR A 96 14.25 15.58 -4.12
N GLU A 97 14.55 15.64 -5.42
CA GLU A 97 13.70 15.07 -6.47
C GLU A 97 13.53 13.55 -6.32
N LYS A 98 14.59 12.83 -5.92
CA LYS A 98 14.51 11.38 -5.65
C LYS A 98 13.60 11.07 -4.48
N TYR A 99 13.72 11.80 -3.37
CA TYR A 99 12.81 11.63 -2.24
C TYR A 99 11.36 11.94 -2.61
N GLN A 100 11.11 13.02 -3.35
CA GLN A 100 9.77 13.38 -3.84
C GLN A 100 9.20 12.32 -4.79
N GLY A 101 10.02 11.77 -5.68
CA GLY A 101 9.62 10.67 -6.56
C GLY A 101 9.24 9.41 -5.79
N ILE A 102 10.04 9.03 -4.78
CA ILE A 102 9.71 7.91 -3.89
C ILE A 102 8.42 8.20 -3.13
N GLN A 103 8.27 9.39 -2.54
CA GLN A 103 7.05 9.79 -1.83
C GLN A 103 5.81 9.67 -2.73
N GLY A 104 5.90 10.07 -4.00
CA GLY A 104 4.84 9.90 -4.98
C GLY A 104 4.41 8.44 -5.13
N ASN A 105 5.37 7.54 -5.38
CA ASN A 105 5.10 6.11 -5.50
C ASN A 105 4.50 5.53 -4.20
N LEU A 106 5.05 5.89 -3.04
CA LEU A 106 4.54 5.45 -1.75
C LEU A 106 3.11 5.94 -1.49
N SER A 107 2.78 7.16 -1.93
CA SER A 107 1.45 7.74 -1.78
C SER A 107 0.41 7.03 -2.64
N ASP A 108 0.79 6.63 -3.86
CA ASP A 108 -0.06 5.80 -4.72
C ASP A 108 -0.30 4.43 -4.09
N THR A 109 0.75 3.79 -3.55
CA THR A 109 0.61 2.52 -2.81
C THR A 109 -0.30 2.68 -1.59
N LEU A 110 -0.09 3.71 -0.78
CA LEU A 110 -0.92 3.99 0.40
C LEU A 110 -2.39 4.14 0.03
N LYS A 111 -2.68 4.83 -1.07
CA LYS A 111 -4.04 4.99 -1.58
C LYS A 111 -4.65 3.64 -1.95
N THR A 112 -3.94 2.82 -2.71
CA THR A 112 -4.41 1.47 -3.08
C THR A 112 -4.62 0.58 -1.86
N GLU A 113 -3.69 0.53 -0.92
CA GLU A 113 -3.84 -0.24 0.32
C GLU A 113 -5.04 0.24 1.15
N THR A 114 -5.25 1.56 1.23
CA THR A 114 -6.39 2.14 1.92
C THR A 114 -7.71 1.76 1.25
N GLU A 115 -7.79 1.82 -0.08
CA GLU A 115 -8.98 1.40 -0.84
C GLU A 115 -9.30 -0.09 -0.63
N VAL A 116 -8.27 -0.95 -0.68
CA VAL A 116 -8.43 -2.39 -0.39
C VAL A 116 -8.91 -2.63 1.04
N LYS A 117 -8.34 -1.91 2.01
CA LYS A 117 -8.73 -2.04 3.41
C LYS A 117 -10.18 -1.58 3.63
N VAL A 118 -10.56 -0.43 3.10
CA VAL A 118 -11.92 0.10 3.19
C VAL A 118 -12.91 -0.84 2.52
N GLU A 119 -12.55 -1.43 1.37
CA GLU A 119 -13.40 -2.43 0.73
C GLU A 119 -13.53 -3.67 1.61
N LYS A 120 -12.43 -4.23 2.11
CA LYS A 120 -12.44 -5.39 3.01
C LYS A 120 -13.27 -5.16 4.28
N GLU A 121 -13.24 -3.95 4.84
CA GLU A 121 -14.05 -3.58 6.01
C GLU A 121 -15.57 -3.57 5.74
N LYS A 122 -15.99 -3.50 4.47
CA LYS A 122 -17.42 -3.64 4.11
C LYS A 122 -17.89 -5.09 4.21
N HIS A 123 -16.98 -6.04 4.22
CA HIS A 123 -17.32 -7.45 4.22
C HIS A 123 -16.94 -8.13 5.54
N THR A 124 -17.63 -9.21 5.84
CA THR A 124 -17.31 -10.14 6.92
C THR A 124 -17.16 -11.51 6.30
N GLU A 125 -16.00 -12.13 6.51
CA GLU A 125 -15.79 -13.50 6.08
C GLU A 125 -16.39 -14.45 7.12
N LEU A 126 -17.28 -15.33 6.67
CA LEU A 126 -17.87 -16.40 7.48
C LEU A 126 -17.46 -17.76 6.91
N THR A 127 -16.59 -18.47 7.62
CA THR A 127 -16.22 -19.84 7.26
C THR A 127 -17.35 -20.81 7.64
N VAL A 128 -17.83 -21.55 6.65
CA VAL A 128 -18.91 -22.54 6.78
C VAL A 128 -18.53 -23.88 6.15
N TYR A 129 -19.34 -24.89 6.42
CA TYR A 129 -19.39 -26.09 5.60
C TYR A 129 -20.85 -26.40 5.26
N PHE A 130 -21.07 -26.85 4.02
CA PHE A 130 -22.42 -27.18 3.55
C PHE A 130 -22.70 -28.66 3.75
N VAL A 131 -23.85 -28.98 4.34
CA VAL A 131 -24.36 -30.35 4.43
C VAL A 131 -25.52 -30.48 3.46
N ASN A 132 -25.33 -31.27 2.41
CA ASN A 132 -26.38 -31.51 1.43
C ASN A 132 -27.41 -32.51 1.99
N LYS A 133 -28.62 -32.04 2.24
CA LYS A 133 -29.80 -32.84 2.62
C LYS A 133 -30.98 -32.52 1.71
N THR A 134 -30.70 -32.13 0.48
CA THR A 134 -31.72 -31.75 -0.50
C THR A 134 -32.39 -32.97 -1.15
N GLY A 135 -31.80 -34.16 -1.02
CA GLY A 135 -32.22 -35.33 -1.79
C GLY A 135 -31.74 -35.31 -3.25
N LEU A 136 -30.90 -34.32 -3.62
CA LEU A 136 -30.38 -34.11 -4.97
C LEU A 136 -28.85 -34.15 -4.97
N ASN A 137 -28.24 -34.52 -6.09
CA ASN A 137 -26.83 -34.25 -6.35
C ASN A 137 -26.69 -32.81 -6.84
N LEU A 138 -25.91 -32.00 -6.13
CA LEU A 138 -25.74 -30.58 -6.44
C LEU A 138 -24.51 -30.35 -7.30
N SER A 139 -24.65 -29.58 -8.37
CA SER A 139 -23.57 -29.11 -9.24
C SER A 139 -23.16 -27.66 -8.93
N LYS A 140 -24.03 -26.91 -8.26
CA LYS A 140 -23.81 -25.51 -7.90
C LYS A 140 -24.33 -25.20 -6.50
N ILE A 141 -23.60 -24.38 -5.75
CA ILE A 141 -24.09 -23.64 -4.57
C ILE A 141 -23.58 -22.21 -4.72
N VAL A 142 -24.49 -21.25 -4.77
CA VAL A 142 -24.19 -19.81 -4.86
C VAL A 142 -24.97 -19.09 -3.76
N LEU A 143 -24.31 -18.18 -3.05
CA LEU A 143 -24.96 -17.25 -2.14
C LEU A 143 -25.45 -16.04 -2.94
N HIS A 144 -26.70 -15.67 -2.77
CA HIS A 144 -27.27 -14.44 -3.30
C HIS A 144 -27.58 -13.52 -2.12
N ASP A 145 -26.91 -12.38 -2.06
CA ASP A 145 -27.22 -11.30 -1.13
C ASP A 145 -28.34 -10.44 -1.71
N LEU A 146 -29.53 -10.58 -1.13
CA LEU A 146 -30.73 -9.87 -1.58
C LEU A 146 -30.70 -8.38 -1.23
N THR A 147 -29.86 -7.97 -0.28
CA THR A 147 -29.75 -6.56 0.13
C THR A 147 -28.93 -5.77 -0.87
N GLN A 148 -27.85 -6.38 -1.36
CA GLN A 148 -26.91 -5.77 -2.31
C GLN A 148 -27.14 -6.21 -3.77
N ASP A 149 -28.03 -7.18 -4.01
CA ASP A 149 -28.27 -7.83 -5.30
C ASP A 149 -26.96 -8.33 -5.93
N SER A 150 -26.21 -9.11 -5.13
CA SER A 150 -24.89 -9.65 -5.50
C SER A 150 -24.80 -11.15 -5.27
N TYR A 151 -23.95 -11.81 -6.06
CA TYR A 151 -23.85 -13.26 -6.11
C TYR A 151 -22.41 -13.67 -5.84
N SER A 152 -22.23 -14.73 -5.05
CA SER A 152 -20.93 -15.38 -4.90
C SER A 152 -20.57 -16.21 -6.13
N ASP A 153 -19.31 -16.63 -6.19
CA ASP A 153 -18.91 -17.74 -7.05
C ASP A 153 -19.57 -19.06 -6.60
N ASN A 154 -19.52 -20.07 -7.48
CA ASN A 154 -19.96 -21.42 -7.15
C ASN A 154 -19.01 -22.08 -6.14
N PHE A 155 -19.51 -22.42 -4.96
CA PHE A 155 -18.72 -23.05 -3.91
C PHE A 155 -18.30 -24.50 -4.21
N ILE A 156 -19.03 -25.22 -5.08
CA ILE A 156 -18.69 -26.61 -5.44
C ILE A 156 -17.50 -26.68 -6.41
N GLY A 157 -17.34 -25.66 -7.27
CA GLY A 157 -16.37 -25.66 -8.36
C GLY A 157 -16.85 -26.42 -9.61
N ASP A 158 -16.21 -26.13 -10.74
CA ASP A 158 -16.63 -26.65 -12.04
C ASP A 158 -16.40 -28.16 -12.19
N GLY A 159 -17.41 -28.88 -12.69
CA GLY A 159 -17.32 -30.32 -12.98
C GLY A 159 -17.32 -31.22 -11.74
N VAL A 160 -17.59 -30.67 -10.55
CA VAL A 160 -17.72 -31.41 -9.30
C VAL A 160 -19.19 -31.52 -8.92
N LEU A 161 -19.57 -32.62 -8.26
CA LEU A 161 -20.89 -32.81 -7.69
C LEU A 161 -20.78 -33.01 -6.18
N LEU A 162 -21.61 -32.31 -5.41
CA LEU A 162 -21.86 -32.60 -4.01
C LEU A 162 -23.05 -33.55 -3.91
N GLY A 163 -22.77 -34.83 -3.68
CA GLY A 163 -23.80 -35.86 -3.55
C GLY A 163 -24.75 -35.61 -2.37
N ASP A 164 -25.96 -36.18 -2.44
CA ASP A 164 -26.89 -36.16 -1.31
C ASP A 164 -26.27 -36.82 -0.07
N GLY A 165 -26.47 -36.20 1.09
CA GLY A 165 -25.88 -36.59 2.37
C GLY A 165 -24.40 -36.25 2.54
N TYR A 166 -23.74 -35.62 1.55
CA TYR A 166 -22.32 -35.30 1.62
C TYR A 166 -22.10 -33.89 2.17
N THR A 167 -20.86 -33.63 2.61
CA THR A 167 -20.45 -32.35 3.17
C THR A 167 -19.36 -31.69 2.33
N LEU A 168 -19.56 -30.42 1.99
CA LEU A 168 -18.54 -29.56 1.40
C LEU A 168 -17.89 -28.73 2.51
N MET A 169 -16.61 -28.98 2.78
CA MET A 169 -15.83 -28.30 3.81
C MET A 169 -15.13 -27.05 3.27
N GLY A 170 -14.88 -26.07 4.14
CA GLY A 170 -13.96 -24.95 3.87
C GLY A 170 -14.52 -23.87 2.95
N ALA A 171 -15.84 -23.72 2.88
CA ALA A 171 -16.44 -22.60 2.15
C ALA A 171 -16.29 -21.32 2.99
N ALA A 172 -15.87 -20.24 2.33
CA ALA A 172 -15.81 -18.91 2.93
C ALA A 172 -16.89 -18.05 2.28
N LEU A 173 -17.88 -17.65 3.07
CA LEU A 173 -18.90 -16.70 2.62
C LEU A 173 -18.37 -15.29 2.85
N ASP A 174 -18.19 -14.54 1.78
CA ASP A 174 -17.89 -13.11 1.84
C ASP A 174 -19.22 -12.35 1.83
N ILE A 175 -19.63 -11.83 2.99
CA ILE A 175 -20.91 -11.14 3.15
C ILE A 175 -20.72 -9.67 3.46
N TYR A 176 -21.53 -8.81 2.83
CA TYR A 176 -21.56 -7.40 3.18
C TYR A 176 -22.06 -7.22 4.63
N ALA A 177 -21.34 -6.43 5.41
CA ALA A 177 -21.60 -6.19 6.83
C ALA A 177 -22.92 -5.44 7.09
N ASP A 178 -23.36 -4.65 6.12
CA ASP A 178 -24.63 -3.89 6.17
C ASP A 178 -25.83 -4.69 5.65
N SER A 179 -25.61 -5.84 5.01
CA SER A 179 -26.68 -6.71 4.52
C SER A 179 -27.53 -7.32 5.64
N SER A 180 -28.73 -7.77 5.24
CA SER A 180 -29.75 -8.25 6.17
C SER A 180 -30.56 -9.45 5.65
N SER A 181 -30.42 -9.81 4.37
CA SER A 181 -31.20 -10.88 3.75
C SER A 181 -30.37 -11.59 2.69
N TRP A 182 -30.44 -12.92 2.69
CA TRP A 182 -29.70 -13.80 1.79
C TRP A 182 -30.57 -14.98 1.37
N GLU A 183 -30.20 -15.59 0.26
CA GLU A 183 -30.71 -16.89 -0.17
C GLU A 183 -29.58 -17.70 -0.81
N PHE A 184 -29.73 -19.02 -0.85
CA PHE A 184 -28.82 -19.87 -1.62
C PHE A 184 -29.49 -20.34 -2.90
N ILE A 185 -28.78 -20.25 -4.01
CA ILE A 185 -29.19 -20.84 -5.28
C ILE A 185 -28.35 -22.09 -5.49
N VAL A 186 -29.02 -23.23 -5.55
CA VAL A 186 -28.38 -24.52 -5.81
C VAL A 186 -28.84 -25.05 -7.15
N ALA A 187 -27.94 -25.70 -7.90
CA ALA A 187 -28.32 -26.40 -9.12
C ALA A 187 -28.20 -27.91 -8.93
N ASP A 188 -29.16 -28.66 -9.45
CA ASP A 188 -29.07 -30.12 -9.54
C ASP A 188 -28.07 -30.57 -10.65
N GLU A 189 -27.87 -31.87 -10.80
CA GLU A 189 -27.02 -32.46 -11.84
C GLU A 189 -27.53 -32.18 -13.27
N ALA A 190 -28.83 -31.91 -13.44
CA ALA A 190 -29.43 -31.54 -14.73
C ALA A 190 -29.30 -30.03 -15.04
N GLY A 191 -28.81 -29.23 -14.10
CA GLY A 191 -28.67 -27.78 -14.22
C GLY A 191 -29.94 -27.00 -13.87
N THR A 192 -30.89 -27.61 -13.17
CA THR A 192 -32.10 -26.94 -12.66
C THR A 192 -31.75 -26.17 -11.40
N ASP A 193 -32.03 -24.87 -11.39
CA ASP A 193 -31.82 -24.02 -10.22
C ASP A 193 -32.99 -24.13 -9.22
N HIS A 194 -32.64 -24.19 -7.94
CA HIS A 194 -33.55 -24.19 -6.80
C HIS A 194 -33.12 -23.10 -5.81
N ILE A 195 -34.08 -22.28 -5.38
CA ILE A 195 -33.85 -21.20 -4.40
C ILE A 195 -34.14 -21.74 -3.01
N LEU A 196 -33.17 -21.59 -2.12
CA LEU A 196 -33.23 -21.99 -0.73
C LEU A 196 -33.25 -20.73 0.14
N THR A 197 -34.32 -20.56 0.91
CA THR A 197 -34.40 -19.48 1.91
C THR A 197 -33.29 -19.63 2.95
N CYS A 198 -32.59 -18.55 3.31
CA CYS A 198 -31.46 -18.62 4.23
C CYS A 198 -31.80 -17.98 5.58
N ASP A 199 -31.34 -18.61 6.66
CA ASP A 199 -31.27 -17.93 7.96
C ASP A 199 -30.35 -16.71 7.90
N SER A 200 -30.55 -15.76 8.82
CA SER A 200 -29.71 -14.58 8.89
C SER A 200 -28.23 -14.95 9.08
N LEU A 201 -27.37 -14.55 8.15
CA LEU A 201 -25.92 -14.67 8.27
C LEU A 201 -25.31 -13.58 9.17
N LYS A 202 -26.10 -12.56 9.53
CA LYS A 202 -25.66 -11.41 10.31
C LYS A 202 -25.23 -11.78 11.73
N GLY A 203 -24.06 -11.31 12.14
CA GLY A 203 -23.57 -11.42 13.52
C GLY A 203 -23.10 -12.82 13.91
N ILE A 204 -22.93 -13.72 12.95
CA ILE A 204 -22.38 -15.05 13.19
C ILE A 204 -20.86 -14.92 13.30
N SER A 205 -20.32 -15.39 14.43
CA SER A 205 -18.89 -15.30 14.76
C SER A 205 -18.23 -16.66 14.99
N LYS A 206 -18.99 -17.76 14.86
CA LYS A 206 -18.45 -19.12 15.00
C LYS A 206 -17.83 -19.57 13.68
N GLU A 207 -16.54 -19.86 13.71
CA GLU A 207 -15.86 -20.52 12.59
C GLU A 207 -16.45 -21.91 12.33
N ASN A 208 -16.49 -22.29 11.05
CA ASN A 208 -16.98 -23.59 10.56
C ASN A 208 -18.44 -23.85 10.97
N THR A 209 -19.31 -22.87 10.78
CA THR A 209 -20.75 -23.07 11.05
C THR A 209 -21.35 -24.01 9.99
N PRO A 210 -22.05 -25.09 10.36
CA PRO A 210 -22.80 -25.92 9.42
C PRO A 210 -23.95 -25.14 8.78
N VAL A 211 -24.04 -25.20 7.45
CA VAL A 211 -25.21 -24.79 6.68
C VAL A 211 -25.88 -26.05 6.13
N GLU A 212 -27.04 -26.39 6.66
CA GLU A 212 -27.82 -27.54 6.17
C GLU A 212 -28.73 -27.10 5.04
N LEU A 213 -28.53 -27.68 3.84
CA LEU A 213 -29.31 -27.40 2.66
C LEU A 213 -30.41 -28.45 2.52
N THR A 214 -31.68 -28.04 2.53
CA THR A 214 -32.83 -28.94 2.41
C THR A 214 -33.77 -28.48 1.30
N TYR A 215 -34.47 -29.42 0.69
CA TYR A 215 -35.43 -29.17 -0.38
C TYR A 215 -36.58 -30.18 -0.27
N ASP A 216 -37.82 -29.69 -0.34
CA ASP A 216 -39.02 -30.52 -0.41
C ASP A 216 -39.55 -30.53 -1.85
N PRO A 217 -39.41 -31.64 -2.60
CA PRO A 217 -39.88 -31.72 -3.98
C PRO A 217 -41.41 -31.71 -4.10
N ALA A 218 -42.16 -31.97 -3.02
CA ALA A 218 -43.62 -31.95 -3.06
C ALA A 218 -44.18 -30.52 -3.05
N THR A 219 -43.51 -29.61 -2.34
CA THR A 219 -43.91 -28.19 -2.24
C THR A 219 -43.07 -27.28 -3.13
N GLY A 220 -41.88 -27.73 -3.51
CA GLY A 220 -40.87 -26.93 -4.21
C GLY A 220 -40.15 -25.94 -3.29
N GLU A 221 -40.32 -26.06 -1.97
CA GLU A 221 -39.71 -25.16 -0.98
C GLU A 221 -38.33 -25.68 -0.55
N GLY A 222 -37.38 -24.77 -0.38
CA GLY A 222 -36.04 -25.10 0.08
C GLY A 222 -35.55 -24.15 1.16
N SER A 223 -34.65 -24.63 2.00
CA SER A 223 -34.04 -23.83 3.06
C SER A 223 -32.57 -24.17 3.30
N ALA A 224 -31.84 -23.17 3.77
CA ALA A 224 -30.46 -23.22 4.21
C ALA A 224 -30.43 -22.74 5.67
N VAL A 225 -30.28 -23.69 6.59
CA VAL A 225 -30.38 -23.45 8.03
C VAL A 225 -29.00 -23.49 8.66
N LEU A 226 -28.69 -22.50 9.47
CA LEU A 226 -27.41 -22.42 10.18
C LEU A 226 -27.55 -23.11 11.53
N SER A 227 -26.83 -24.23 11.72
CA SER A 227 -26.89 -24.99 12.98
C SER A 227 -25.81 -24.49 13.96
N HIS A 228 -26.20 -24.21 15.20
CA HIS A 228 -25.32 -23.64 16.25
C HIS A 228 -24.67 -24.66 17.18
#